data_AF-A0A2D5P3X2-F1
#
_entry.id   AF-A0A2D5P3X2-F1
#
_cell.length_a   1.000
_cell.length_b   1.000
_cell.length_c   1.000
_cell.angle_alpha   90.00
_cell.angle_beta   90.00
_cell.angle_gamma   90.00
#
_symmetry.space_group_name_H-M   'P 1'
#
loop_
_entity.id
_entity.type
_entity.pdbx_description
1 polymer ?
#
loop_
_entity_poly.entity_id
_entity_poly.type
_entity_poly.pdbx_seq_one_letter_code
_entity_poly.pdbx_strand_id
1 'polypeptide(L)'
;MSLKQIIKENANKAFDYPKLKSQKLKDAVNSKIREKAVLATKARLVENHKTFDDYSDEQLEVIIADEERKIIDDLKTKSLVVALAALGLNFFV
;
A
#
# COMPACT_ATOMS: atom_id res chain seq x y z
N MET A 1 -28.22 28.00 12.24
CA MET A 1 -27.67 26.70 12.67
C MET A 1 -27.93 26.53 14.15
N SER A 2 -28.53 25.41 14.57
CA SER A 2 -28.80 25.14 15.99
C SER A 2 -27.53 24.63 16.70
N LEU A 3 -27.33 24.98 17.98
CA LEU A 3 -26.25 24.43 18.83
C LEU A 3 -26.18 22.90 18.79
N LYS A 4 -27.34 22.23 18.69
CA LYS A 4 -27.41 20.77 18.56
C LYS A 4 -26.78 20.26 17.26
N GLN A 5 -26.86 21.02 16.17
CA GLN A 5 -26.26 20.67 14.89
C GLN A 5 -24.74 20.83 14.93
N ILE A 6 -24.23 21.90 15.55
CA ILE A 6 -22.78 22.16 15.69
C ILE A 6 -22.11 21.07 16.53
N ILE A 7 -22.74 20.68 17.65
CA ILE A 7 -22.23 19.61 18.52
C ILE A 7 -22.22 18.27 17.78
N LYS A 8 -23.28 17.96 17.03
CA LYS A 8 -23.38 16.72 16.24
C LYS A 8 -22.33 16.67 15.13
N GLU A 9 -22.09 17.78 14.44
CA GLU A 9 -21.10 17.88 13.36
C GLU A 9 -19.66 17.71 13.89
N ASN A 10 -19.32 18.37 15.00
CA ASN A 10 -18.00 18.24 15.62
C ASN A 10 -17.75 16.85 16.21
N ALA A 11 -18.78 16.21 16.80
CA ALA A 11 -18.70 14.84 17.27
C ALA A 11 -18.46 13.85 16.13
N ASN A 12 -19.16 14.00 15.01
CA ASN A 12 -18.94 13.19 13.80
C ASN A 12 -17.53 13.37 13.25
N LYS A 13 -17.05 14.62 13.14
CA LYS A 13 -15.67 14.91 12.69
C LYS A 13 -14.61 14.27 13.58
N ALA A 14 -14.79 14.29 14.90
CA ALA A 14 -13.86 13.64 15.83
C ALA A 14 -13.87 12.11 15.70
N PHE A 15 -15.05 11.50 15.49
CA PHE A 15 -15.18 10.06 15.29
C PHE A 15 -14.67 9.58 13.92
N ASP A 16 -14.75 10.42 12.88
CA ASP A 16 -14.23 10.12 11.53
C ASP A 16 -12.74 10.46 11.37
N TYR A 17 -12.15 11.25 12.27
CA TYR A 17 -10.75 11.67 12.16
C TYR A 17 -9.74 10.49 12.10
N PRO A 18 -9.87 9.43 12.93
CA PRO A 18 -9.02 8.25 12.82
C PRO A 18 -9.18 7.53 11.47
N LYS A 19 -10.42 7.43 10.96
CA LYS A 19 -10.74 6.78 9.68
C LYS A 19 -10.17 7.55 8.49
N LEU A 20 -10.29 8.88 8.50
CA LEU A 20 -9.75 9.75 7.46
C LEU A 20 -8.23 9.68 7.41
N LYS A 21 -7.55 9.68 8.57
CA LYS A 21 -6.09 9.49 8.63
C LYS A 21 -5.67 8.09 8.18
N SER A 22 -6.40 7.04 8.58
CA SER A 22 -6.08 5.68 8.12
C SER A 22 -6.28 5.52 6.62
N GLN A 23 -7.28 6.18 6.04
CA GLN A 23 -7.50 6.15 4.59
C GLN A 23 -6.36 6.86 3.85
N LYS A 24 -5.98 8.08 4.27
CA LYS A 24 -4.84 8.80 3.68
C LYS A 24 -3.54 8.00 3.77
N LEU A 25 -3.31 7.32 4.90
CA LEU A 25 -2.14 6.45 5.06
C LEU A 25 -2.21 5.26 4.10
N LYS A 26 -3.37 4.60 4.00
CA LYS A 26 -3.59 3.49 3.07
C LYS A 26 -3.34 3.92 1.62
N ASP A 27 -3.84 5.08 1.23
CA ASP A 27 -3.66 5.62 -0.12
C ASP A 27 -2.18 5.93 -0.40
N ALA A 28 -1.47 6.53 0.56
CA ALA A 28 -0.04 6.80 0.44
C ALA A 28 0.78 5.50 0.31
N VAL A 29 0.45 4.46 1.10
CA VAL A 29 1.10 3.15 1.01
C VAL A 29 0.81 2.49 -0.33
N ASN A 30 -0.44 2.50 -0.79
CA ASN A 30 -0.83 1.95 -2.08
C ASN A 30 -0.10 2.64 -3.25
N SER A 31 0.01 3.97 -3.22
CA SER A 31 0.78 4.72 -4.22
C SER A 31 2.25 4.28 -4.25
N LYS A 32 2.86 4.08 -3.08
CA LYS A 32 4.25 3.61 -2.99
C LYS A 32 4.42 2.15 -3.44
N ILE A 33 3.44 1.30 -3.20
CA ILE A 33 3.42 -0.07 -3.74
C ILE A 33 3.36 -0.02 -5.26
N ARG A 34 2.46 0.78 -5.85
CA ARG A 34 2.36 0.95 -7.32
C ARG A 34 3.67 1.44 -7.93
N GLU A 35 4.26 2.50 -7.37
CA GLU A 35 5.55 3.03 -7.83
C GLU A 35 6.64 1.94 -7.84
N LYS A 36 6.74 1.16 -6.74
CA LYS A 36 7.69 0.05 -6.65
C LYS A 36 7.39 -1.07 -7.64
N ALA A 37 6.12 -1.40 -7.85
CA ALA A 37 5.72 -2.45 -8.78
C ALA A 37 6.05 -2.09 -10.24
N VAL A 38 5.88 -0.82 -10.62
CA VAL A 38 6.31 -0.33 -11.95
C VAL A 38 7.83 -0.43 -12.11
N LEU A 39 8.61 -0.08 -11.08
CA LEU A 39 10.06 -0.21 -11.12
C LEU A 39 10.52 -1.68 -11.20
N ALA A 40 9.89 -2.56 -10.42
CA ALA A 40 10.15 -4.00 -10.46
C ALA A 40 9.79 -4.60 -11.83
N THR A 41 8.65 -4.18 -12.39
CA THR A 41 8.24 -4.56 -13.75
C THR A 41 9.28 -4.10 -14.76
N LYS A 42 9.73 -2.85 -14.69
CA LYS A 42 10.78 -2.35 -15.58
C LYS A 42 12.05 -3.21 -15.48
N ALA A 43 12.50 -3.54 -14.28
CA ALA A 43 13.68 -4.39 -14.08
C ALA A 43 13.49 -5.78 -14.71
N ARG A 44 12.35 -6.42 -14.44
CA ARG A 44 11.95 -7.72 -15.01
C ARG A 44 11.90 -7.69 -16.54
N LEU A 45 11.38 -6.62 -17.14
CA LEU A 45 11.34 -6.48 -18.60
C LEU A 45 12.75 -6.36 -19.18
N VAL A 46 13.61 -5.52 -18.57
CA VAL A 46 15.00 -5.36 -19.01
C VAL A 46 15.77 -6.68 -18.93
N GLU A 47 15.58 -7.47 -17.87
CA GLU A 47 16.19 -8.81 -17.73
C GLU A 47 15.79 -9.77 -18.86
N ASN A 48 14.61 -9.58 -19.45
CA ASN A 48 14.10 -10.38 -20.56
C ASN A 48 14.31 -9.71 -21.93
N HIS A 49 15.13 -8.65 -22.00
CA HIS A 49 15.37 -7.86 -23.21
C HIS A 49 14.07 -7.29 -23.82
N LYS A 50 13.14 -6.87 -22.97
CA LYS A 50 11.84 -6.28 -23.32
C LYS A 50 11.69 -4.86 -22.77
N THR A 51 10.79 -4.10 -23.36
CA THR A 51 10.35 -2.77 -22.87
C THR A 51 8.84 -2.76 -22.65
N PHE A 52 8.31 -1.66 -22.11
CA PHE A 52 6.87 -1.49 -21.94
C PHE A 52 6.13 -1.50 -23.29
N ASP A 53 6.77 -1.00 -24.35
CA ASP A 53 6.18 -0.91 -25.70
C ASP A 53 5.98 -2.29 -26.36
N ASP A 54 6.59 -3.35 -25.81
CA ASP A 54 6.42 -4.73 -26.28
C ASP A 54 5.08 -5.36 -25.83
N TYR A 55 4.30 -4.67 -25.00
CA TYR A 55 3.09 -5.19 -24.38
C TYR A 55 1.92 -4.23 -24.56
N SER A 56 0.71 -4.78 -24.62
CA SER A 56 -0.52 -3.97 -24.49
C SER A 56 -0.71 -3.47 -23.07
N ASP A 57 -1.50 -2.41 -22.90
CA ASP A 57 -1.82 -1.83 -21.60
C ASP A 57 -2.44 -2.88 -20.65
N GLU A 58 -3.30 -3.76 -21.16
CA GLU A 58 -3.90 -4.83 -20.37
C GLU A 58 -2.87 -5.85 -19.89
N GLN A 59 -1.89 -6.19 -20.75
CA GLN A 59 -0.81 -7.11 -20.38
C GLN A 59 0.12 -6.48 -19.34
N LEU A 60 0.46 -5.21 -19.51
CA LEU A 60 1.26 -4.47 -18.54
C LEU A 60 0.57 -4.39 -17.18
N GLU A 61 -0.74 -4.13 -17.17
CA GLU A 61 -1.50 -4.08 -15.92
C GLU A 61 -1.47 -5.43 -15.18
N VAL A 62 -1.59 -6.55 -15.90
CA VAL A 62 -1.46 -7.88 -15.31
C VAL A 62 -0.07 -8.10 -14.70
N ILE A 63 0.99 -7.72 -15.43
CA ILE A 63 2.38 -7.88 -14.95
C ILE A 63 2.62 -7.01 -13.71
N ILE A 64 2.22 -5.73 -13.75
CA ILE A 64 2.39 -4.79 -12.64
C ILE A 64 1.59 -5.26 -11.42
N ALA A 65 0.34 -5.72 -11.61
CA ALA A 65 -0.50 -6.24 -10.53
C ALA A 65 0.10 -7.49 -9.86
N ASP A 66 0.84 -8.32 -10.61
CA ASP A 66 1.59 -9.44 -10.05
C ASP A 66 2.78 -8.96 -9.20
N GLU A 67 3.53 -7.96 -9.66
CA GLU A 67 4.62 -7.36 -8.87
C GLU A 67 4.08 -6.64 -7.62
N GLU A 68 2.93 -5.96 -7.71
CA GLU A 68 2.25 -5.37 -6.55
C GLU A 68 1.91 -6.42 -5.49
N ARG A 69 1.36 -7.57 -5.91
CA ARG A 69 1.04 -8.68 -4.99
C ARG A 69 2.27 -9.18 -4.25
N LYS A 70 3.38 -9.40 -4.95
CA LYS A 70 4.65 -9.80 -4.33
C LYS A 70 5.14 -8.78 -3.31
N ILE A 71 5.08 -7.48 -3.64
CA ILE A 71 5.47 -6.41 -2.73
C ILE A 71 4.57 -6.38 -1.49
N ILE A 72 3.26 -6.54 -1.66
CA ILE A 72 2.30 -6.58 -0.56
C ILE A 72 2.60 -7.76 0.38
N ASP A 73 2.87 -8.94 -0.17
CA ASP A 73 3.13 -10.14 0.63
C ASP A 73 4.49 -10.06 1.36
N ASP A 74 5.50 -9.48 0.73
CA ASP A 74 6.78 -9.15 1.35
C ASP A 74 6.60 -8.14 2.51
N LEU A 75 5.81 -7.09 2.30
CA LEU A 75 5.50 -6.10 3.34
C LEU A 75 4.74 -6.71 4.51
N LYS A 76 3.76 -7.58 4.28
CA LYS A 76 3.04 -8.28 5.36
C LYS A 76 3.99 -9.12 6.19
N THR A 77 4.88 -9.86 5.53
CA THR A 77 5.84 -10.74 6.20
C THR A 77 6.84 -9.93 7.01
N LYS A 78 7.49 -8.92 6.40
CA LYS A 78 8.48 -8.08 7.08
C LYS A 78 7.86 -7.23 8.18
N SER A 79 6.67 -6.67 7.98
CA SER A 79 6.01 -5.86 9.02
C SER A 79 5.63 -6.69 10.24
N LEU A 80 5.18 -7.94 10.04
CA LEU A 80 4.94 -8.87 11.14
C LEU A 80 6.24 -9.15 11.91
N VAL A 81 7.33 -9.48 11.21
CA VAL A 81 8.64 -9.72 11.84
C VAL A 81 9.11 -8.49 12.64
N VAL A 82 9.00 -7.29 12.07
CA VAL A 82 9.33 -6.04 12.76
C VAL A 82 8.46 -5.82 14.00
N ALA A 83 7.16 -6.09 13.91
CA ALA A 83 6.25 -5.96 15.05
C ALA A 83 6.59 -6.97 16.17
N LEU A 84 6.87 -8.23 15.83
CA LEU A 84 7.28 -9.25 16.80
C LEU A 84 8.59 -8.87 17.50
N ALA A 85 9.58 -8.35 16.75
CA ALA A 85 10.84 -7.89 17.30
C ALA A 85 10.65 -6.70 18.26
N ALA A 86 9.78 -5.74 17.91
CA ALA A 86 9.43 -4.61 18.78
C ALA A 86 8.76 -5.06 20.10
N LEU A 87 8.09 -6.21 20.10
CA LEU A 87 7.50 -6.84 21.29
C LEU A 87 8.49 -7.71 22.08
N GLY A 88 9.76 -7.76 21.69
CA GLY A 88 10.80 -8.55 22.37
C GLY A 88 10.71 -10.05 22.11
N LEU A 89 9.93 -10.47 21.11
CA LEU A 89 9.84 -11.87 20.71
C LEU A 89 11.00 -12.18 19.75
N ASN A 90 11.97 -12.95 20.22
CA ASN A 90 13.03 -13.47 19.35
C ASN A 90 12.44 -14.53 18.41
N PHE A 91 12.16 -14.13 17.16
CA PHE A 91 11.68 -15.03 16.11
C PHE A 91 12.81 -15.83 15.44
N PHE A 92 14.07 -15.45 15.67
CA PHE A 92 15.25 -16.22 15.27
C PHE A 92 15.61 -17.23 16.37
N VAL A 93 15.10 -18.45 16.23
CA VAL A 93 15.66 -19.68 16.80
C VAL A 93 16.14 -20.54 15.64
#